data_AF-A0A328KXP1-F1
#
_entry.id   AF-A0A328KXP1-F1
#
_cell.length_a   1.000
_cell.length_b   1.000
_cell.length_c   1.000
_cell.angle_alpha   90.00
_cell.angle_beta   90.00
_cell.angle_gamma   90.00
#
_symmetry.space_group_name_H-M   'P 1'
#
loop_
_entity.id
_entity.type
_entity.pdbx_description
1 polymer ?
#
loop_
_entity_poly.entity_id
_entity_poly.type
_entity_poly.pdbx_seq_one_letter_code
_entity_poly.pdbx_strand_id
1 'polypeptide(L)'
;MKDYQELKADIDHLECNLDKTKAELKRWVSGDLQKVRLTAESEGAKVEDRIEVIEYELAHKINDLSDMVELISTFHGLENKIFKLKYIDGMTLEKVAEELNYSAGFIKNKHAEIMRRIKFAERLKAGG
;
A
#
# COMPACT_ATOMS: atom_id res chain seq x y z
N MET A 1 6.16 -8.97 5.55
CA MET A 1 4.94 -8.61 4.81
C MET A 1 4.48 -7.31 5.42
N LYS A 2 4.48 -6.22 4.64
CA LYS A 2 3.97 -4.92 5.12
C LYS A 2 2.49 -5.11 5.48
N ASP A 3 1.98 -4.36 6.46
CA ASP A 3 0.57 -4.41 6.80
C ASP A 3 -0.23 -3.72 5.67
N TYR A 4 -1.20 -4.43 5.09
CA TYR A 4 -2.02 -3.90 4.00
C TYR A 4 -2.80 -2.65 4.46
N GLN A 5 -3.26 -2.63 5.71
CA GLN A 5 -4.02 -1.50 6.26
C GLN A 5 -3.12 -0.28 6.44
N GLU A 6 -1.90 -0.47 6.93
CA GLU A 6 -0.90 0.61 7.02
C GLU A 6 -0.54 1.12 5.62
N LEU A 7 -0.29 0.23 4.66
CA LEU A 7 0.03 0.61 3.29
C LEU A 7 -1.13 1.38 2.63
N LYS A 8 -2.38 0.96 2.86
CA LYS A 8 -3.55 1.67 2.35
C LYS A 8 -3.72 3.03 3.01
N ALA A 9 -3.54 3.13 4.32
CA ALA A 9 -3.60 4.39 5.05
C ALA A 9 -2.50 5.38 4.59
N ASP A 10 -1.29 4.88 4.33
CA ASP A 10 -0.20 5.66 3.76
C ASP A 10 -0.54 6.21 2.37
N ILE A 11 -1.11 5.37 1.50
CA ILE A 11 -1.57 5.80 0.17
C ILE A 11 -2.62 6.89 0.30
N ASP A 12 -3.65 6.68 1.12
CA ASP A 12 -4.73 7.64 1.32
C ASP A 12 -4.20 8.98 1.87
N HIS A 13 -3.20 8.92 2.76
CA HIS A 13 -2.53 10.10 3.28
C HIS A 13 -1.76 10.86 2.19
N LEU A 14 -0.99 10.13 1.37
CA LEU A 14 -0.21 10.71 0.27
C LEU A 14 -1.11 11.28 -0.84
N GLU A 15 -2.22 10.63 -1.18
CA GLU A 15 -3.23 11.15 -2.11
C GLU A 15 -3.78 12.49 -1.62
N CYS A 16 -4.17 12.57 -0.34
CA CYS A 16 -4.65 13.80 0.27
C CYS A 16 -3.58 14.90 0.30
N ASN A 17 -2.32 14.54 0.55
CA ASN A 17 -1.21 15.48 0.52
C ASN A 17 -0.92 15.98 -0.90
N LEU A 18 -0.99 15.10 -1.90
CA LEU A 18 -0.80 15.41 -3.31
C LEU A 18 -1.87 16.41 -3.78
N ASP A 19 -3.13 16.17 -3.45
CA ASP A 19 -4.24 17.05 -3.81
C ASP A 19 -4.06 18.46 -3.24
N LYS A 20 -3.66 18.57 -1.97
CA LYS A 20 -3.36 19.86 -1.34
C LYS A 20 -2.19 20.56 -2.01
N THR A 21 -1.14 19.82 -2.34
CA THR A 21 0.08 20.37 -2.96
C THR A 21 -0.20 20.81 -4.40
N LYS A 22 -1.01 20.07 -5.16
CA LYS A 22 -1.50 20.48 -6.50
C LYS A 22 -2.39 21.72 -6.43
N ALA A 23 -3.23 21.84 -5.40
CA ALA A 23 -4.03 23.05 -5.18
C ALA A 23 -3.15 24.27 -4.82
N GLU A 24 -2.09 24.06 -4.04
CA GLU A 24 -1.06 25.08 -3.77
C GLU A 24 -0.39 25.54 -5.07
N LEU A 25 0.08 24.61 -5.90
CA LEU A 25 0.70 24.94 -7.20
C LEU A 25 -0.25 25.76 -8.08
N LYS A 26 -1.54 25.42 -8.12
CA LYS A 26 -2.54 26.19 -8.88
C LYS A 26 -2.61 27.65 -8.44
N ARG A 27 -2.46 27.94 -7.14
CA ARG A 27 -2.43 29.31 -6.61
C ARG A 27 -1.19 30.07 -7.08
N TRP A 28 -0.04 29.40 -7.14
CA TRP A 28 1.21 29.95 -7.66
C TRP A 28 1.17 30.20 -9.18
N VAL A 29 0.59 29.29 -9.96
CA VAL A 29 0.57 29.40 -11.43
C VAL A 29 -0.50 30.36 -11.94
N SER A 30 -1.70 30.34 -11.33
CA SER A 30 -2.90 30.98 -11.87
C SER A 30 -3.79 31.67 -10.83
N GLY A 31 -3.41 31.66 -9.56
CA GLY A 31 -4.22 32.20 -8.47
C GLY A 31 -3.64 33.46 -7.84
N ASP A 32 -3.97 33.65 -6.57
CA ASP A 32 -3.64 34.82 -5.78
C ASP A 32 -2.13 35.01 -5.56
N LEU A 33 -1.33 33.95 -5.70
CA LEU A 33 0.12 33.97 -5.53
C LEU A 33 0.89 34.19 -6.84
N GLN A 34 0.22 34.27 -8.00
CA GLN A 34 0.86 34.40 -9.32
C GLN A 34 1.82 35.58 -9.45
N LYS A 35 1.54 36.69 -8.76
CA LYS A 35 2.36 37.90 -8.83
C LYS A 35 3.55 37.88 -7.85
N VAL A 36 3.61 36.89 -6.97
CA VAL A 36 4.71 36.68 -6.01
C VAL A 36 5.80 35.87 -6.73
N ARG A 37 6.58 36.58 -7.53
CA ARG A 37 7.75 36.15 -8.36
C ARG A 37 8.14 34.66 -8.28
N LEU A 38 7.81 33.92 -9.34
CA LEU A 38 8.40 32.61 -9.66
C LEU A 38 9.79 32.82 -10.31
N THR A 39 10.84 32.97 -9.51
CA THR A 39 12.22 32.66 -9.95
C THR A 39 12.47 31.14 -9.87
N ALA A 40 13.53 30.62 -10.48
CA ALA A 40 13.87 29.18 -10.40
C ALA A 40 14.09 28.68 -8.95
N GLU A 41 14.35 29.59 -8.00
CA GLU A 41 14.50 29.31 -6.57
C GLU A 41 13.21 29.59 -5.77
N SER A 42 12.12 29.96 -6.46
CA SER A 42 10.87 30.33 -5.82
C SER A 42 10.23 29.17 -5.07
N GLU A 43 9.39 29.51 -4.11
CA GLU A 43 8.60 28.53 -3.37
C GLU A 43 7.71 27.71 -4.31
N GLY A 44 7.26 28.25 -5.45
CA GLY A 44 6.49 27.49 -6.45
C GLY A 44 7.29 26.37 -7.14
N ALA A 45 8.57 26.60 -7.46
CA ALA A 45 9.43 25.55 -8.04
C ALA A 45 9.63 24.40 -7.03
N LYS A 46 9.79 24.72 -5.74
CA LYS A 46 9.85 23.73 -4.67
C LYS A 46 8.54 22.95 -4.49
N VAL A 47 7.40 23.52 -4.86
CA VAL A 47 6.09 22.83 -4.85
C VAL A 47 6.02 21.78 -5.97
N GLU A 48 6.58 22.06 -7.14
CA GLU A 48 6.67 21.08 -8.24
C GLU A 48 7.57 19.90 -7.86
N ASP A 49 8.75 20.15 -7.29
CA ASP A 49 9.65 19.10 -6.79
C ASP A 49 8.96 18.21 -5.73
N ARG A 50 8.21 18.84 -4.81
CA ARG A 50 7.42 18.12 -3.79
C ARG A 50 6.34 17.23 -4.43
N ILE A 51 5.67 17.71 -5.48
CA ILE A 51 4.67 16.91 -6.21
C ILE A 51 5.33 15.68 -6.83
N GLU A 52 6.47 15.84 -7.49
CA GLU A 52 7.19 14.72 -8.13
C GLU A 52 7.57 13.65 -7.09
N VAL A 53 8.11 14.05 -5.94
CA VAL A 53 8.45 13.13 -4.85
C VAL A 53 7.21 12.37 -4.35
N ILE A 54 6.10 13.08 -4.12
CA ILE A 54 4.86 12.45 -3.64
C ILE A 54 4.31 11.47 -4.69
N GLU A 55 4.29 11.84 -5.97
CA GLU A 55 3.81 10.97 -7.06
C GLU A 55 4.68 9.72 -7.21
N TYR A 56 6.01 9.87 -7.11
CA TYR A 56 6.95 8.76 -7.14
C TYR A 56 6.69 7.77 -5.98
N GLU A 57 6.60 8.27 -4.74
CA GLU A 57 6.31 7.43 -3.58
C GLU A 57 4.95 6.73 -3.67
N LEU A 58 3.94 7.44 -4.17
CA LEU A 58 2.59 6.93 -4.37
C LEU A 58 2.57 5.79 -5.38
N ALA A 59 3.26 5.95 -6.52
CA ALA A 59 3.38 4.90 -7.53
C ALA A 59 4.01 3.62 -6.95
N HIS A 60 5.08 3.75 -6.17
CA HIS A 60 5.71 2.60 -5.51
C HIS A 60 4.77 1.90 -4.52
N LYS A 61 4.04 2.66 -3.69
CA LYS A 61 3.11 2.07 -2.72
C LYS A 61 1.90 1.42 -3.39
N ILE A 62 1.38 2.00 -4.46
CA ILE A 62 0.29 1.39 -5.25
C ILE A 62 0.75 0.09 -5.90
N ASN A 63 1.98 0.04 -6.43
CA ASN A 63 2.55 -1.20 -6.97
C ASN A 63 2.70 -2.26 -5.87
N ASP A 64 3.22 -1.90 -4.69
CA ASP A 64 3.31 -2.80 -3.53
C ASP A 64 1.92 -3.36 -3.15
N LEU A 65 0.88 -2.51 -3.17
CA LEU A 65 -0.50 -2.91 -2.86
C LEU A 65 -1.05 -3.88 -3.92
N SER A 66 -0.80 -3.59 -5.20
CA SER A 66 -1.19 -4.44 -6.32
C SER A 66 -0.54 -5.82 -6.24
N ASP A 67 0.76 -5.87 -5.97
CA ASP A 67 1.51 -7.12 -5.80
C ASP A 67 0.95 -7.98 -4.66
N MET A 68 0.54 -7.35 -3.55
CA MET A 68 -0.14 -8.07 -2.46
C MET A 68 -1.48 -8.64 -2.88
N VAL A 69 -2.32 -7.87 -3.56
CA VAL A 69 -3.64 -8.32 -4.03
C VAL A 69 -3.49 -9.46 -5.03
N GLU A 70 -2.54 -9.35 -5.96
CA GLU A 70 -2.24 -10.40 -6.92
C GLU A 70 -1.77 -11.68 -6.21
N LEU A 71 -0.84 -11.57 -5.26
CA LEU A 71 -0.39 -12.71 -4.45
C LEU A 71 -1.56 -13.40 -3.72
N ILE A 72 -2.43 -12.62 -3.08
CA ILE A 72 -3.63 -13.15 -2.39
C ILE A 72 -4.54 -13.88 -3.38
N SER A 73 -4.69 -13.35 -4.59
CA SER A 73 -5.55 -13.93 -5.64
C SER A 73 -5.06 -15.28 -6.16
N THR A 74 -3.77 -15.60 -6.01
CA THR A 74 -3.20 -16.91 -6.37
C THR A 74 -3.66 -18.04 -5.43
N PHE A 75 -4.12 -17.70 -4.23
CA PHE A 75 -4.66 -18.68 -3.29
C PHE A 75 -6.14 -18.93 -3.56
N HIS A 76 -6.59 -20.14 -3.26
CA HIS A 76 -7.97 -20.57 -3.49
C HIS A 76 -8.58 -21.21 -2.24
N GLY A 77 -9.91 -21.25 -2.21
CA GLY A 77 -10.66 -21.88 -1.11
C GLY A 77 -10.32 -21.29 0.25
N LEU A 78 -9.97 -22.16 1.20
CA LEU A 78 -9.72 -21.79 2.59
C LEU A 78 -8.51 -20.85 2.76
N GLU A 79 -7.48 -21.03 1.94
CA GLU A 79 -6.23 -20.27 2.05
C GLU A 79 -6.44 -18.80 1.67
N ASN A 80 -7.22 -18.55 0.61
CA ASN A 80 -7.62 -17.20 0.22
C ASN A 80 -8.43 -16.52 1.33
N LYS A 81 -9.39 -17.23 1.93
CA LYS A 81 -10.19 -16.70 3.05
C LYS A 81 -9.32 -16.31 4.25
N ILE A 82 -8.38 -17.18 4.63
CA ILE A 82 -7.43 -16.89 5.71
C ILE A 82 -6.60 -15.63 5.40
N PHE A 83 -6.11 -15.50 4.17
CA PHE A 83 -5.30 -14.34 3.77
C PHE A 83 -6.11 -13.03 3.76
N LYS A 84 -7.31 -13.03 3.17
CA LYS A 84 -8.17 -11.85 3.16
C LYS A 84 -8.49 -11.38 4.57
N LEU A 85 -8.97 -12.28 5.43
CA LEU A 85 -9.31 -11.92 6.81
C LEU A 85 -8.10 -11.43 7.60
N LYS A 86 -6.93 -12.09 7.47
CA LYS A 86 -5.72 -11.72 8.21
C LYS A 86 -5.13 -10.39 7.73
N TYR A 87 -5.07 -10.16 6.43
CA TYR A 87 -4.27 -9.08 5.85
C TYR A 87 -5.12 -7.93 5.33
N ILE A 88 -6.23 -8.19 4.64
CA ILE A 88 -7.11 -7.11 4.16
C ILE A 88 -7.98 -6.59 5.33
N ASP A 89 -8.61 -7.50 6.06
CA ASP A 89 -9.53 -7.14 7.14
C ASP A 89 -8.81 -6.92 8.49
N GLY A 90 -7.49 -7.13 8.53
CA GLY A 90 -6.65 -6.85 9.71
C GLY A 90 -6.91 -7.77 10.92
N MET A 91 -7.58 -8.91 10.73
CA MET A 91 -7.91 -9.80 11.84
C MET A 91 -6.68 -10.52 12.40
N THR A 92 -6.76 -10.99 13.65
CA THR A 92 -5.79 -11.94 14.21
C THR A 92 -6.09 -13.35 13.73
N LEU A 93 -5.12 -14.27 13.77
CA LEU A 93 -5.35 -15.67 13.36
C LEU A 93 -6.39 -16.36 14.26
N GLU A 94 -6.50 -15.95 15.52
CA GLU A 94 -7.53 -16.39 16.45
C GLU A 94 -8.92 -15.96 15.97
N LYS A 95 -9.11 -14.68 15.64
CA LYS A 95 -10.38 -14.18 15.09
C LYS A 95 -10.73 -14.81 13.74
N VAL A 96 -9.73 -15.03 12.88
CA VAL A 96 -9.94 -15.77 11.62
C VAL A 96 -10.44 -17.19 11.89
N ALA A 97 -9.93 -17.85 12.93
CA ALA A 97 -10.39 -19.18 13.31
C ALA A 97 -11.83 -19.19 13.80
N GLU A 98 -12.20 -18.20 14.63
CA GLU A 98 -13.59 -17.99 15.06
C GLU A 98 -14.52 -17.75 13.86
N GLU A 99 -14.17 -16.80 12.98
CA GLU A 99 -14.98 -16.43 11.81
C GLU A 99 -15.17 -17.60 10.83
N LEU A 100 -14.12 -18.41 10.63
CA LEU A 100 -14.16 -19.57 9.73
C LEU A 100 -14.64 -20.86 10.41
N ASN A 101 -15.01 -20.80 11.69
CA ASN A 101 -15.42 -21.96 12.51
C ASN A 101 -14.39 -23.11 12.53
N TYR A 102 -13.10 -22.75 12.64
CA TYR A 102 -11.99 -23.69 12.82
C TYR A 102 -11.31 -23.50 14.18
N SER A 103 -10.50 -24.47 14.59
CA SER A 103 -9.63 -24.29 15.74
C SER A 103 -8.49 -23.32 15.42
N ALA A 104 -8.07 -22.53 16.41
CA ALA A 104 -6.93 -21.62 16.26
C ALA A 104 -5.65 -22.34 15.84
N GLY A 105 -5.43 -23.57 16.34
CA GLY A 105 -4.28 -24.39 15.95
C GLY A 105 -4.30 -24.79 14.48
N PHE A 106 -5.47 -25.14 13.94
CA PHE A 106 -5.63 -25.48 12.53
C PHE A 106 -5.33 -24.28 11.61
N ILE A 107 -5.88 -23.10 11.92
CA ILE A 107 -5.61 -21.88 11.15
C ILE A 107 -4.13 -21.47 11.23
N LYS A 108 -3.50 -21.53 12.42
CA LYS A 108 -2.06 -21.26 12.58
C LYS A 108 -1.21 -22.19 11.73
N ASN A 109 -1.52 -23.48 11.73
CA ASN A 109 -0.80 -24.47 10.93
C ASN A 109 -0.96 -24.21 9.42
N LYS A 110 -2.18 -23.91 8.97
CA LYS A 110 -2.44 -23.56 7.57
C LYS A 110 -1.74 -22.27 7.15
N HIS A 111 -1.79 -21.24 7.98
CA HIS A 111 -1.06 -19.98 7.75
C HIS A 111 0.45 -20.23 7.61
N ALA A 112 1.05 -21.02 8.49
CA ALA A 112 2.47 -21.36 8.41
C ALA A 112 2.84 -22.17 7.14
N GLU A 113 1.94 -23.02 6.66
CA GLU A 113 2.11 -23.73 5.38
C GLU A 113 2.11 -22.76 4.19
N ILE A 114 1.17 -21.81 4.16
CA ILE A 114 1.08 -20.80 3.10
C ILE A 114 2.33 -19.92 3.11
N MET A 115 2.76 -19.44 4.28
CA MET A 115 3.97 -18.61 4.40
C MET A 115 5.23 -19.33 3.93
N ARG A 116 5.31 -20.66 4.10
CA ARG A 116 6.42 -21.46 3.56
C ARG A 116 6.39 -21.51 2.03
N ARG A 117 5.21 -21.66 1.42
CA ARG A 117 5.05 -21.65 -0.05
C ARG A 117 5.42 -20.30 -0.66
N ILE A 118 5.03 -19.19 -0.04
CA ILE A 118 5.40 -17.84 -0.49
C ILE A 118 6.92 -17.66 -0.46
N LYS A 119 7.56 -17.94 0.68
CA LYS A 119 9.02 -17.84 0.83
C LYS A 119 9.78 -18.72 -0.17
N PHE A 120 9.22 -19.89 -0.49
CA PHE A 120 9.80 -20.77 -1.51
C PHE A 120 9.72 -20.15 -2.91
N ALA A 121 8.56 -19.60 -3.29
CA ALA A 121 8.40 -18.92 -4.58
C ALA A 121 9.29 -17.67 -4.71
N GLU A 122 9.44 -16.88 -3.66
CA GLU A 122 10.35 -15.73 -3.62
C GLU A 122 11.81 -16.13 -3.88
N ARG A 123 12.27 -17.23 -3.25
CA ARG A 123 13.63 -17.76 -3.47
C ARG A 123 13.85 -18.21 -4.91
N LEU A 124 12.84 -18.81 -5.55
CA LEU A 124 12.94 -19.22 -6.95
C LEU A 124 13.04 -18.00 -7.89
N LYS A 125 12.31 -16.92 -7.61
CA LYS A 125 12.40 -15.67 -8.39
C LYS A 125 13.74 -14.95 -8.22
N ALA A 126 14.35 -15.01 -7.04
CA ALA A 126 15.61 -14.32 -6.74
C ALA A 126 16.87 -15.06 -7.22
N GLY A 127 16.77 -16.36 -7.54
CA GLY A 127 17.88 -17.19 -8.00
C GLY A 127 17.89 -17.50 -9.50
N GLY A 128 17.05 -16.80 -10.29
CA GLY A 128 16.90 -16.97 -11.73
C GLY A 128 17.42 -15.78 -12.53
#